data_AF-A0A6B2MQN8-F1
#
_entry.id   AF-A0A6B2MQN8-F1
#
_cell.length_a   1.000
_cell.length_b   1.000
_cell.length_c   1.000
_cell.angle_alpha   90.00
_cell.angle_beta   90.00
_cell.angle_gamma   90.00
#
_symmetry.space_group_name_H-M   'P 1'
#
loop_
_entity.id
_entity.type
_entity.pdbx_description
1 polymer ?
#
loop_
_entity_poly.entity_id
_entity_poly.type
_entity_poly.pdbx_seq_one_letter_code
_entity_poly.pdbx_strand_id
1 'polypeptide(L)'
;MKTAFLLLAQYDGQAVVPIDIVCRDYFAPLTVATLLRKIGAGEIRLPIVRMEKSQKGAKGVHVEDLAAYIDARRAAAVKECDQLCGQC
;
A
#
# COMPACT_ATOMS: atom_id res chain seq x y z
N MET A 1 14.42 -2.67 9.26
CA MET A 1 13.21 -2.55 10.10
C MET A 1 12.05 -3.11 9.29
N LYS A 2 11.20 -3.97 9.85
CA LYS A 2 10.05 -4.50 9.10
C LYS A 2 8.92 -3.48 9.17
N THR A 3 8.54 -2.87 8.06
CA THR A 3 7.49 -1.83 7.99
C THR A 3 6.19 -2.30 8.62
N ALA A 4 5.88 -3.60 8.59
CA ALA A 4 4.72 -4.20 9.22
C ALA A 4 4.55 -3.86 10.71
N PHE A 5 5.63 -3.80 11.50
CA PHE A 5 5.53 -3.45 12.93
C PHE A 5 5.13 -1.98 13.14
N LEU A 6 5.59 -1.09 12.27
CA LEU A 6 5.20 0.32 12.32
C LEU A 6 3.73 0.48 11.92
N LEU A 7 3.29 -0.20 10.86
CA LEU A 7 1.91 -0.15 10.40
C LEU A 7 0.94 -0.72 11.43
N LEU A 8 1.34 -1.76 12.17
CA LEU A 8 0.54 -2.32 13.26
C LEU A 8 0.26 -1.27 14.34
N ALA A 9 1.27 -0.48 14.71
CA ALA A 9 1.11 0.61 15.66
C ALA A 9 0.31 1.78 15.07
N GLN A 10 0.55 2.12 13.80
CA GLN A 10 -0.14 3.22 13.11
C GLN A 10 -1.64 2.98 12.95
N TYR A 11 -2.04 1.73 12.76
CA TYR A 11 -3.43 1.34 12.52
C TYR A 11 -4.04 0.53 13.67
N ASP A 12 -3.57 0.73 14.90
CA ASP A 12 -4.14 0.17 16.13
C ASP A 12 -4.41 -1.36 16.06
N GLY A 13 -3.49 -2.10 15.46
CA GLY A 13 -3.60 -3.56 15.37
C GLY A 13 -4.55 -4.08 14.28
N GLN A 14 -5.05 -3.23 13.38
CA GLN A 14 -5.96 -3.67 12.30
C GLN A 14 -5.27 -4.61 11.30
N ALA A 15 -5.81 -5.82 11.14
CA ALA A 15 -5.33 -6.79 10.16
C ALA A 15 -5.59 -6.34 8.71
N VAL A 16 -6.74 -5.69 8.47
CA VAL A 16 -7.13 -5.13 7.18
C VAL A 16 -7.40 -3.64 7.34
N VAL A 17 -6.58 -2.83 6.67
CA VAL A 17 -6.72 -1.36 6.70
C VAL A 17 -7.72 -0.95 5.61
N PRO A 18 -8.75 -0.13 5.94
CA PRO A 18 -9.72 0.35 4.96
C PRO A 18 -9.08 1.10 3.79
N ILE A 19 -9.59 0.89 2.57
CA ILE A 19 -8.97 1.44 1.37
C ILE A 19 -8.97 2.97 1.32
N ASP A 20 -9.95 3.62 1.93
CA ASP A 20 -10.03 5.08 2.06
C ASP A 20 -8.91 5.64 2.94
N ILE A 21 -8.58 4.95 4.04
CA ILE A 21 -7.45 5.28 4.90
C ILE A 21 -6.13 5.10 4.16
N VAL A 22 -5.94 3.95 3.50
CA VAL A 22 -4.72 3.69 2.70
C VAL A 22 -4.56 4.73 1.59
N CYS A 23 -5.65 5.08 0.90
CA CYS A 23 -5.63 6.07 -0.17
C CYS A 23 -5.22 7.45 0.34
N ARG A 24 -5.77 7.88 1.48
CA ARG A 24 -5.43 9.15 2.12
C ARG A 24 -3.96 9.19 2.55
N ASP A 25 -3.48 8.13 3.20
CA ASP A 25 -2.17 8.14 3.85
C ASP A 25 -1.00 7.97 2.87
N TYR A 26 -1.16 7.14 1.83
CA TYR A 26 -0.05 6.77 0.93
C TYR A 26 -0.22 7.16 -0.53
N PHE A 27 -1.45 7.47 -0.97
CA PHE A 27 -1.75 7.69 -2.38
C PHE A 27 -2.37 9.06 -2.67
N ALA A 28 -2.46 9.97 -1.69
CA ALA A 28 -2.90 11.34 -1.94
C ALA A 28 -2.00 12.00 -3.01
N PRO A 29 -2.58 12.77 -3.96
CA PRO A 29 -3.97 13.26 -4.00
C PRO A 29 -4.94 12.34 -4.79
N LEU A 30 -4.62 11.06 -5.01
CA LEU A 30 -5.54 10.16 -5.71
C LEU A 30 -6.85 9.98 -4.92
N THR A 31 -7.96 9.82 -5.66
CA THR A 31 -9.23 9.38 -5.08
C THR A 31 -9.24 7.85 -4.93
N VAL A 32 -10.07 7.33 -4.02
CA VAL A 32 -10.26 5.88 -3.86
C VAL A 32 -10.67 5.21 -5.17
N ALA A 33 -11.52 5.87 -5.98
CA ALA A 33 -11.93 5.36 -7.29
C ALA A 33 -10.75 5.24 -8.25
N THR A 34 -9.88 6.26 -8.30
CA THR A 34 -8.67 6.25 -9.13
C THR A 34 -7.68 5.19 -8.66
N LEU A 35 -7.47 5.06 -7.34
CA LEU A 35 -6.60 4.04 -6.76
C LEU A 35 -7.08 2.63 -7.13
N LEU A 36 -8.36 2.32 -6.90
CA LEU A 36 -8.94 1.02 -7.24
C LEU A 36 -8.87 0.72 -8.75
N ARG A 37 -9.07 1.74 -9.60
CA ARG A 37 -8.89 1.59 -11.06
C ARG A 37 -7.45 1.20 -11.41
N LYS A 38 -6.47 1.90 -10.84
CA LYS A 38 -5.03 1.65 -11.08
C LYS A 38 -4.60 0.28 -10.57
N ILE A 39 -5.12 -0.15 -9.42
CA ILE A 39 -4.90 -1.49 -8.89
C ILE A 39 -5.50 -2.55 -9.81
N GLY A 40 -6.76 -2.35 -10.24
CA GLY A 40 -7.44 -3.27 -11.17
C GLY A 40 -6.77 -3.36 -12.54
N ALA A 41 -6.10 -2.29 -12.99
CA ALA A 41 -5.30 -2.26 -14.20
C ALA A 41 -3.88 -2.85 -14.01
N GLY A 42 -3.48 -3.22 -12.79
CA GLY A 42 -2.14 -3.71 -12.48
C GLY A 42 -1.06 -2.63 -12.41
N GLU A 43 -1.40 -1.35 -12.57
CA GLU A 43 -0.46 -0.22 -12.45
C GLU A 43 0.08 -0.08 -11.01
N ILE A 44 -0.76 -0.40 -10.03
CA ILE A 44 -0.39 -0.46 -8.61
C ILE A 44 -0.60 -1.90 -8.14
N ARG A 45 0.52 -2.59 -7.89
CA ARG A 45 0.52 -3.98 -7.42
C ARG A 45 0.24 -4.05 -5.91
N LEU A 46 -0.99 -3.72 -5.53
CA LEU A 46 -1.47 -3.79 -4.15
C LEU A 46 -2.73 -4.67 -4.07
N PRO A 47 -2.69 -5.84 -3.42
CA PRO A 47 -3.87 -6.70 -3.26
C PRO A 47 -5.01 -6.00 -2.52
N ILE A 48 -6.25 -6.21 -2.99
CA ILE A 48 -7.46 -5.72 -2.31
C ILE A 48 -8.19 -6.91 -1.69
N VAL A 49 -8.32 -6.86 -0.36
CA VAL A 49 -9.16 -7.76 0.41
C VAL A 49 -10.62 -7.32 0.29
N ARG A 50 -11.49 -8.29 -0.04
CA ARG A 50 -12.95 -8.11 -0.16
C ARG A 50 -13.63 -9.18 0.68
N MET A 51 -14.44 -8.76 1.65
CA MET A 51 -15.15 -9.72 2.53
C MET A 51 -16.38 -10.35 1.86
N GLU A 52 -16.89 -9.72 0.81
CA GLU A 52 -18.07 -10.16 0.08
C GLU A 52 -17.97 -9.80 -1.41
N LYS A 53 -18.80 -10.43 -2.25
CA LYS A 53 -18.82 -10.19 -3.70
C LYS A 53 -19.51 -8.87 -4.09
N SER A 54 -20.19 -8.21 -3.16
CA SER A 54 -20.92 -6.96 -3.39
C SER A 54 -19.99 -5.82 -3.81
N GLN A 55 -20.42 -5.01 -4.78
CA GLN A 55 -19.69 -3.79 -5.17
C GLN A 55 -19.62 -2.74 -4.06
N LYS A 56 -20.61 -2.76 -3.16
CA LYS A 56 -20.68 -1.93 -1.95
C LYS A 56 -19.99 -2.58 -0.73
N GLY A 57 -19.50 -3.81 -0.86
CA GLY A 57 -18.82 -4.51 0.21
C GLY A 57 -17.54 -3.80 0.65
N ALA A 58 -17.16 -4.02 1.90
CA ALA A 58 -15.94 -3.46 2.48
C ALA A 58 -14.71 -3.87 1.66
N LYS A 59 -13.83 -2.89 1.38
CA LYS A 59 -12.56 -3.06 0.67
C LYS A 59 -11.44 -2.55 1.55
N GLY A 60 -10.37 -3.31 1.63
CA GLY A 60 -9.18 -2.92 2.36
C GLY A 60 -7.94 -3.64 1.84
N VAL A 61 -6.83 -3.40 2.51
CA VAL A 61 -5.54 -4.01 2.22
C VAL A 61 -5.06 -4.70 3.48
N HIS A 62 -4.56 -5.94 3.36
CA HIS A 62 -3.96 -6.61 4.50
C HIS A 62 -2.69 -5.85 4.91
N VAL A 63 -2.48 -5.68 6.22
CA VAL A 63 -1.37 -4.87 6.74
C VAL A 63 0.01 -5.33 6.25
N GLU A 64 0.19 -6.65 6.10
CA GLU A 64 1.45 -7.21 5.56
C GLU A 64 1.63 -6.93 4.07
N ASP A 65 0.56 -6.92 3.27
CA ASP A 65 0.63 -6.59 1.85
C ASP A 65 1.00 -5.12 1.66
N LEU A 66 0.43 -4.23 2.49
CA LEU A 66 0.79 -2.82 2.52
C LEU A 66 2.26 -2.61 2.93
N ALA A 67 2.71 -3.33 3.95
CA ALA A 67 4.11 -3.29 4.37
C ALA A 67 5.06 -3.74 3.26
N ALA A 68 4.76 -4.87 2.60
CA ALA A 68 5.56 -5.39 1.50
C ALA A 68 5.63 -4.43 0.32
N TYR A 69 4.52 -3.74 0.01
CA TYR A 69 4.49 -2.71 -1.02
C TYR A 69 5.43 -1.54 -0.68
N ILE A 70 5.33 -1.01 0.55
CA ILE A 70 6.18 0.11 1.01
C ILE A 70 7.66 -0.30 1.02
N ASP A 71 7.98 -1.49 1.52
CA ASP A 71 9.35 -2.01 1.56
C ASP A 71 9.95 -2.16 0.15
N ALA A 72 9.16 -2.64 -0.81
CA ALA A 72 9.59 -2.73 -2.21
C ALA A 72 9.83 -1.35 -2.84
N ARG A 73 8.95 -0.37 -2.56
CA ARG A 73 9.13 1.03 -3.02
C ARG A 73 10.38 1.66 -2.40
N ARG A 74 10.62 1.42 -1.10
CA ARG A 74 11.84 1.88 -0.41
C ARG A 74 13.10 1.27 -1.02
N ALA A 75 13.11 -0.05 -1.25
CA ALA A 75 14.27 -0.72 -1.83
C ALA A 75 14.62 -0.19 -3.23
N ALA A 76 13.60 0.07 -4.06
CA ALA A 76 13.80 0.70 -5.37
C ALA A 76 14.39 2.11 -5.26
N ALA A 77 13.87 2.94 -4.36
CA ALA A 77 14.34 4.30 -4.15
C ALA A 77 15.78 4.37 -3.60
N VAL A 78 16.14 3.46 -2.68
CA VAL A 78 17.51 3.34 -2.17
C VAL A 78 18.47 2.96 -3.31
N LYS A 79 18.11 1.94 -4.10
CA LYS A 79 18.91 1.52 -5.24
C LYS A 79 19.13 2.66 -6.25
N GLU A 80 18.09 3.43 -6.54
CA GLU A 80 18.18 4.61 -7.40
C GLU A 80 19.11 5.68 -6.81
N CYS A 81 19.01 5.95 -5.51
CA CYS A 81 19.88 6.90 -4.82
C CYS A 81 21.35 6.48 -4.87
N ASP A 82 21.65 5.20 -4.60
CA ASP A 82 23.02 4.68 -4.60
C ASP A 82 23.66 4.81 -5.99
N GLN A 83 22.88 4.54 -7.04
CA GLN A 83 23.29 4.70 -8.44
C GLN A 83 23.61 6.16 -8.79
N LEU A 84 22.82 7.12 -8.28
CA LEU A 84 23.04 8.54 -8.52
C LEU A 84 24.22 9.11 -7.71
N CYS A 85 24.47 8.58 -6.52
CA CYS A 85 25.53 9.06 -5.62
C CYS A 85 26.89 8.37 -5.84
N GLY A 86 27.00 7.45 -6.80
CA GLY A 86 28.27 6.80 -7.16
C GLY A 86 28.77 5.78 -6.14
N GLN A 87 27.88 5.25 -5.30
CA GLN A 87 28.20 4.16 -4.37
C GLN A 87 27.94 2.82 -5.08
N CYS A 88 28.89 2.41 -5.93
CA CYS A 88 28.92 1.09 -6.56
C CYS A 88 29.97 0.21 -5.90
#